data_AF-A0A967IBE8-F1
#
_entry.id   AF-A0A967IBE8-F1
#
_cell.length_a   1.000
_cell.length_b   1.000
_cell.length_c   1.000
_cell.angle_alpha   90.00
_cell.angle_beta   90.00
_cell.angle_gamma   90.00
#
_symmetry.space_group_name_H-M   'P 1'
#
loop_
_entity.id
_entity.type
_entity.pdbx_description
1 polymer ?
#
loop_
_entity_poly.entity_id
_entity_poly.type
_entity_poly.pdbx_seq_one_letter_code
_entity_poly.pdbx_strand_id
1 'polypeptide(L)'
;VQALAQIGVDTLCFGSEAGKLDILRACAELLDYHRAEIEAATSRRLREGENYPTARAEIIAGLSGNPALSAVLAAPNNILGIEYLRALSKKAPAMTPDTIRRIGAGYHDLAATGEIASATGIRHMLAAGEAVSQLVPEPCLELLADAMAEGLTPADDILFRLIVQALQRVEHLPS
;
A
#
# COMPACT_ATOMS: atom_id res chain seq x y z
N VAL A 1 13.76 -1.17 0.74
CA VAL A 1 14.86 -1.10 -0.26
C VAL A 1 16.24 -0.95 0.40
N GLN A 2 16.56 0.15 1.09
CA GLN A 2 17.90 0.31 1.71
C GLN A 2 18.27 -0.80 2.71
N ALA A 3 17.37 -1.15 3.62
CA ALA A 3 17.60 -2.25 4.56
C ALA A 3 17.87 -3.59 3.85
N LEU A 4 17.14 -3.87 2.77
CA LEU A 4 17.33 -5.09 1.95
C LEU A 4 18.69 -5.10 1.25
N ALA A 5 19.12 -3.95 0.73
CA ALA A 5 20.44 -3.82 0.11
C ALA A 5 21.57 -4.03 1.13
N GLN A 6 21.41 -3.55 2.36
CA GLN A 6 22.42 -3.71 3.43
C GLN A 6 22.62 -5.16 3.87
N ILE A 7 21.57 -5.99 3.80
CA ILE A 7 21.66 -7.42 4.11
C ILE A 7 22.00 -8.28 2.88
N GLY A 8 22.37 -7.66 1.76
CA GLY A 8 22.84 -8.37 0.56
C GLY A 8 21.75 -9.05 -0.26
N VAL A 9 20.52 -8.52 -0.28
CA VAL A 9 19.46 -9.05 -1.16
C VAL A 9 19.76 -8.71 -2.63
N ASP A 10 19.77 -9.74 -3.48
CA ASP A 10 19.99 -9.59 -4.93
C ASP A 10 18.73 -9.22 -5.70
N THR A 11 17.55 -9.66 -5.25
CA THR A 11 16.28 -9.48 -5.97
C THR A 11 15.15 -9.05 -5.04
N LEU A 12 14.38 -8.03 -5.46
CA LEU A 12 13.17 -7.58 -4.79
C LEU A 12 11.94 -7.90 -5.64
N CYS A 13 11.17 -8.90 -5.23
CA CYS A 13 9.89 -9.24 -5.84
C CYS A 13 8.72 -8.59 -5.08
N PHE A 14 7.80 -7.94 -5.78
CA PHE A 14 6.60 -7.34 -5.19
C PHE A 14 5.33 -7.62 -6.01
N GLY A 15 4.20 -7.76 -5.33
CA GLY A 15 2.90 -7.88 -6.02
C GLY A 15 2.47 -6.56 -6.62
N SER A 16 1.90 -6.56 -7.84
CA SER A 16 1.31 -5.38 -8.48
C SER A 16 0.02 -5.74 -9.22
N GLU A 17 -0.90 -4.79 -9.36
CA GLU A 17 -2.11 -4.98 -10.18
C GLU A 17 -1.75 -5.08 -11.67
N ALA A 18 -0.73 -4.33 -12.11
CA ALA A 18 -0.24 -4.37 -13.49
C ALA A 18 0.42 -5.71 -13.83
N GLY A 19 1.19 -6.28 -12.89
CA GLY A 19 1.94 -7.53 -13.07
C GLY A 19 3.01 -7.47 -14.17
N LYS A 20 3.46 -6.27 -14.55
CA LYS A 20 4.47 -6.05 -15.59
C LYS A 20 5.41 -4.92 -15.17
N LEU A 21 6.72 -5.17 -15.18
CA LEU A 21 7.69 -4.15 -14.80
C LEU A 21 7.76 -2.98 -15.78
N ASP A 22 7.64 -3.22 -17.09
CA ASP A 22 7.88 -2.18 -18.11
C ASP A 22 6.98 -0.95 -17.92
N ILE A 23 5.69 -1.17 -17.68
CA ILE A 23 4.74 -0.08 -17.47
C ILE A 23 4.99 0.65 -16.14
N LEU A 24 5.41 -0.08 -15.10
CA LEU A 24 5.75 0.51 -13.80
C LEU A 24 7.07 1.29 -13.88
N ARG A 25 8.04 0.84 -14.68
CA ARG A 25 9.30 1.54 -14.95
C ARG A 25 9.07 2.81 -15.77
N ALA A 26 8.20 2.77 -16.77
CA ALA A 26 7.83 3.97 -17.53
C ALA A 26 7.20 5.05 -16.62
N CYS A 27 6.27 4.67 -15.74
CA CYS A 27 5.75 5.58 -14.71
C CYS A 27 6.87 6.06 -13.76
N ALA A 28 7.72 5.12 -13.35
CA ALA A 28 9.04 5.30 -12.75
C ALA A 28 9.78 6.58 -13.16
N GLU A 29 10.15 6.54 -14.43
CA GLU A 29 11.00 7.48 -15.11
C GLU A 29 10.29 8.82 -15.33
N LEU A 30 9.01 8.79 -15.75
CA LEU A 30 8.20 10.00 -15.90
C LEU A 30 8.08 10.79 -14.58
N LEU A 31 7.88 10.08 -13.47
CA LEU A 31 7.78 10.67 -12.14
C LEU A 31 9.08 11.32 -11.67
N ASP A 32 10.22 10.79 -12.10
CA ASP A 32 11.52 11.36 -11.76
C ASP A 32 11.92 12.48 -12.72
N TYR A 33 11.57 12.38 -14.00
CA TYR A 33 11.86 13.40 -15.02
C TYR A 33 11.02 14.66 -14.82
N HIS A 34 9.71 14.54 -14.61
CA HIS A 34 8.79 15.67 -14.39
C HIS A 34 8.58 16.01 -12.90
N ARG A 35 9.52 15.66 -12.02
CA ARG A 35 9.35 15.76 -10.56
C ARG A 35 8.78 17.10 -10.10
N ALA A 36 9.45 18.21 -10.45
CA ALA A 36 9.09 19.53 -9.96
C ALA A 36 7.70 19.98 -10.47
N GLU A 37 7.41 19.71 -11.73
CA GLU A 37 6.11 20.00 -12.35
C GLU A 37 4.98 19.19 -11.71
N ILE A 38 5.21 17.88 -11.50
CA ILE A 38 4.26 16.98 -10.87
C ILE A 38 4.03 17.36 -9.41
N GLU A 39 5.07 17.70 -8.64
CA GLU A 39 4.93 18.12 -7.24
C GLU A 39 4.14 19.43 -7.11
N ALA A 40 4.40 20.41 -7.97
CA ALA A 40 3.65 21.66 -8.01
C ALA A 40 2.17 21.45 -8.40
N ALA A 41 1.93 20.66 -9.45
CA ALA A 41 0.57 20.35 -9.91
C ALA A 41 -0.21 19.53 -8.87
N THR A 42 0.42 18.53 -8.25
CA THR A 42 -0.20 17.70 -7.20
C THR A 42 -0.59 18.58 -6.01
N SER A 43 0.31 19.46 -5.56
CA SER A 43 0.04 20.38 -4.43
C SER A 43 -1.11 21.36 -4.71
N ARG A 44 -1.37 21.70 -5.97
CA ARG A 44 -2.55 22.49 -6.36
C ARG A 44 -3.84 21.68 -6.20
N ARG A 45 -3.88 20.46 -6.75
CA ARG A 45 -5.07 19.59 -6.72
C ARG A 45 -5.44 19.10 -5.32
N LEU A 46 -4.45 18.83 -4.48
CA LEU A 46 -4.70 18.51 -3.06
C LEU A 46 -5.42 19.67 -2.34
N ARG A 47 -5.09 20.93 -2.65
CA ARG A 47 -5.78 22.10 -2.10
C ARG A 47 -7.21 22.24 -2.61
N GLU A 48 -7.52 21.64 -3.75
CA GLU A 48 -8.85 21.58 -4.35
C GLU A 48 -9.70 20.42 -3.78
N GLY A 49 -9.14 19.62 -2.85
CA GLY A 49 -9.85 18.55 -2.15
C GLY A 49 -9.67 17.16 -2.77
N GLU A 50 -8.84 17.01 -3.80
CA GLU A 50 -8.55 15.71 -4.38
C GLU A 50 -7.58 14.89 -3.51
N ASN A 51 -7.74 13.57 -3.53
CA ASN A 51 -6.80 12.68 -2.87
C ASN A 51 -5.50 12.52 -3.69
N TYR A 52 -4.39 12.23 -2.98
CA TYR A 52 -3.05 12.20 -3.57
C TYR A 52 -2.88 11.19 -4.73
N PRO A 53 -3.35 9.93 -4.64
CA PRO A 53 -3.30 8.99 -5.75
C PRO A 53 -4.02 9.47 -7.01
N THR A 54 -5.26 9.94 -6.87
CA THR A 54 -6.07 10.44 -8.00
C THR A 54 -5.42 11.65 -8.64
N ALA A 55 -4.99 12.62 -7.83
CA ALA A 55 -4.34 13.83 -8.33
C ALA A 55 -3.10 13.50 -9.18
N ARG A 56 -2.20 12.64 -8.68
CA ARG A 56 -0.99 12.23 -9.42
C ARG A 56 -1.33 11.46 -10.69
N ALA A 57 -2.27 10.51 -10.61
CA ALA A 57 -2.63 9.64 -11.73
C ALA A 57 -3.03 10.45 -12.97
N GLU A 58 -3.89 11.46 -12.82
CA GLU A 58 -4.32 12.24 -13.98
C GLU A 58 -3.28 13.28 -14.45
N ILE A 59 -2.47 13.85 -13.54
CA ILE A 59 -1.35 14.73 -13.94
C ILE A 59 -0.41 13.97 -14.87
N ILE A 60 -0.07 12.73 -14.50
CA ILE A 60 0.86 11.89 -15.26
C ILE A 60 0.23 11.42 -16.58
N ALA A 61 -1.07 11.11 -16.58
CA ALA A 61 -1.79 10.81 -17.82
C ALA A 61 -1.77 12.00 -18.80
N GLY A 62 -1.92 13.22 -18.29
CA GLY A 62 -1.79 14.45 -19.08
C GLY A 62 -0.38 14.64 -19.65
N LEU A 63 0.67 14.49 -18.82
CA LEU A 63 2.06 14.68 -19.24
C LEU A 63 2.57 13.61 -20.22
N SER A 64 2.13 12.37 -20.03
CA SER A 64 2.53 11.24 -20.89
C SER A 64 1.75 11.16 -22.20
N GLY A 65 0.62 11.85 -22.32
CA GLY A 65 -0.34 11.66 -23.41
C GLY A 65 -0.95 10.26 -23.45
N ASN A 66 -0.77 9.44 -22.41
CA ASN A 66 -1.25 8.07 -22.32
C ASN A 66 -2.24 7.90 -21.15
N PRO A 67 -3.55 7.94 -21.44
CA PRO A 67 -4.59 7.77 -20.42
C PRO A 67 -4.49 6.46 -19.62
N ALA A 68 -3.89 5.41 -20.20
CA ALA A 68 -3.75 4.12 -19.52
C ALA A 68 -2.86 4.18 -18.28
N LEU A 69 -1.94 5.15 -18.20
CA LEU A 69 -1.08 5.33 -17.02
C LEU A 69 -1.85 5.81 -15.79
N SER A 70 -2.97 6.52 -15.98
CA SER A 70 -3.83 6.95 -14.86
C SER A 70 -4.32 5.75 -14.05
N ALA A 71 -4.85 4.73 -14.73
CA ALA A 71 -5.36 3.53 -14.09
C ALA A 71 -4.25 2.74 -13.36
N VAL A 72 -3.04 2.72 -13.93
CA VAL A 72 -1.87 2.08 -13.29
C VAL A 72 -1.51 2.81 -11.99
N LEU A 73 -1.48 4.14 -12.01
CA LEU A 73 -1.10 4.99 -10.88
C LEU A 73 -2.20 5.16 -9.83
N ALA A 74 -3.44 4.82 -10.15
CA ALA A 74 -4.54 4.82 -9.20
C ALA A 74 -4.54 3.56 -8.30
N ALA A 75 -3.86 2.48 -8.70
CA ALA A 75 -3.86 1.23 -7.97
C ALA A 75 -2.78 1.19 -6.87
N PRO A 76 -3.12 0.73 -5.64
CA PRO A 76 -2.26 0.92 -4.47
C PRO A 76 -0.94 0.14 -4.55
N ASN A 77 -0.94 -1.11 -5.03
CA ASN A 77 0.31 -1.89 -5.09
C ASN A 77 1.18 -1.45 -6.27
N ASN A 78 0.59 -0.97 -7.37
CA ASN A 78 1.34 -0.31 -8.44
C ASN A 78 2.07 0.94 -7.91
N ILE A 79 1.42 1.79 -7.11
CA ILE A 79 2.06 2.98 -6.50
C ILE A 79 3.27 2.55 -5.66
N LEU A 80 3.11 1.57 -4.78
CA LEU A 80 4.22 1.03 -3.98
C LEU A 80 5.33 0.46 -4.86
N GLY A 81 4.96 -0.29 -5.91
CA GLY A 81 5.88 -0.84 -6.89
C GLY A 81 6.70 0.23 -7.61
N ILE A 82 6.08 1.32 -8.06
CA ILE A 82 6.85 2.39 -8.75
C ILE A 82 7.78 3.09 -7.75
N GLU A 83 7.36 3.30 -6.50
CA GLU A 83 8.23 3.87 -5.48
C GLU A 83 9.39 2.93 -5.12
N TYR A 84 9.20 1.60 -5.15
CA TYR A 84 10.32 0.65 -5.06
C TYR A 84 11.29 0.80 -6.22
N LEU A 85 10.80 0.92 -7.45
CA LEU A 85 11.64 1.12 -8.64
C LEU A 85 12.45 2.43 -8.55
N ARG A 86 11.83 3.53 -8.11
CA ARG A 86 12.52 4.82 -7.88
C ARG A 86 13.55 4.74 -6.76
N ALA A 87 13.26 3.98 -5.71
CA ALA A 87 14.19 3.79 -4.60
C ALA A 87 15.35 2.88 -5.00
N LEU A 88 15.11 1.83 -5.77
CA LEU A 88 16.12 0.93 -6.32
C LEU A 88 17.12 1.70 -7.20
N SER A 89 16.63 2.47 -8.16
CA SER A 89 17.50 3.23 -9.08
C SER A 89 18.45 4.19 -8.37
N LYS A 90 18.03 4.76 -7.23
CA LYS A 90 18.82 5.73 -6.46
C LYS A 90 19.70 5.12 -5.37
N LYS A 91 19.22 4.05 -4.74
CA LYS A 91 19.79 3.56 -3.47
C LYS A 91 20.35 2.14 -3.55
N ALA A 92 19.93 1.34 -4.52
CA ALA A 92 20.33 -0.05 -4.66
C ALA A 92 20.25 -0.51 -6.13
N PRO A 93 21.01 0.11 -7.05
CA PRO A 93 20.88 -0.15 -8.50
C PRO A 93 21.31 -1.58 -8.90
N ALA A 94 22.08 -2.27 -8.04
CA ALA A 94 22.48 -3.66 -8.26
C ALA A 94 21.37 -4.67 -7.90
N MET A 95 20.36 -4.28 -7.11
CA MET A 95 19.26 -5.17 -6.73
C MET A 95 18.22 -5.20 -7.86
N THR A 96 17.89 -6.40 -8.32
CA THR A 96 16.99 -6.62 -9.46
C THR A 96 15.53 -6.55 -9.01
N PRO A 97 14.69 -5.68 -9.58
CA PRO A 97 13.25 -5.72 -9.31
C PRO A 97 12.57 -6.82 -10.10
N ASP A 98 11.57 -7.45 -9.48
CA ASP A 98 10.60 -8.31 -10.14
C ASP A 98 9.18 -8.03 -9.65
N THR A 99 8.17 -8.37 -10.45
CA THR A 99 6.77 -8.23 -10.03
C THR A 99 5.90 -9.40 -10.46
N ILE A 100 5.00 -9.79 -9.56
CA ILE A 100 3.96 -10.77 -9.82
C ILE A 100 2.60 -10.09 -9.85
N ARG A 101 1.73 -10.54 -10.77
CA ARG A 101 0.36 -10.05 -10.85
C ARG A 101 -0.39 -10.48 -9.59
N ARG A 102 -1.02 -9.54 -8.90
CA ARG A 102 -1.93 -9.86 -7.79
C ARG A 102 -3.17 -10.56 -8.33
N ILE A 103 -3.52 -11.67 -7.67
CA ILE A 103 -4.79 -12.38 -7.85
C ILE A 103 -5.54 -12.18 -6.53
N GLY A 104 -6.74 -11.61 -6.58
CA GLY A 104 -7.57 -11.38 -5.39
C GLY A 104 -8.43 -10.13 -5.48
N ALA A 105 -9.34 -10.03 -4.50
CA ALA A 105 -10.33 -8.96 -4.36
C ALA A 105 -9.64 -7.59 -4.32
N GLY A 106 -10.18 -6.60 -5.03
CA GLY A 106 -9.63 -5.25 -5.06
C GLY A 106 -9.54 -4.65 -3.65
N TYR A 107 -8.87 -3.50 -3.52
CA TYR A 107 -8.64 -2.79 -2.24
C TYR A 107 -9.94 -2.46 -1.44
N HIS A 108 -11.13 -2.75 -1.99
CA HIS A 108 -12.44 -2.56 -1.38
C HIS A 108 -13.40 -3.76 -1.48
N ASP A 109 -12.98 -4.90 -2.03
CA ASP A 109 -13.87 -6.05 -2.11
C ASP A 109 -13.81 -6.84 -0.81
N LEU A 110 -14.83 -6.62 0.02
CA LEU A 110 -15.15 -7.44 1.20
C LEU A 110 -15.61 -8.86 0.80
N ALA A 111 -15.83 -9.10 -0.49
CA ALA A 111 -16.16 -10.42 -1.02
C ALA A 111 -14.87 -11.18 -1.35
N ALA A 112 -14.62 -12.28 -0.64
CA ALA A 112 -13.58 -13.23 -1.00
C ALA A 112 -13.79 -13.67 -2.45
N THR A 113 -12.80 -13.42 -3.31
CA THR A 113 -12.79 -13.97 -4.67
C THR A 113 -12.07 -15.31 -4.61
N GLY A 114 -12.83 -16.37 -4.31
CA GLY A 114 -12.28 -17.71 -4.05
C GLY A 114 -11.63 -17.83 -2.67
N GLU A 115 -10.45 -18.43 -2.59
CA GLU A 115 -9.69 -18.69 -1.34
C GLU A 115 -8.78 -17.52 -0.91
N ILE A 116 -8.84 -16.37 -1.61
CA ILE A 116 -7.94 -15.24 -1.34
C ILE A 116 -8.75 -14.03 -0.87
N ALA A 117 -8.58 -13.68 0.41
CA ALA A 117 -9.13 -12.46 1.01
C ALA A 117 -8.04 -11.40 1.22
N SER A 118 -8.43 -10.12 1.24
CA SER A 118 -7.52 -9.05 1.63
C SER A 118 -7.17 -9.16 3.13
N ALA A 119 -6.00 -8.67 3.53
CA ALA A 119 -5.62 -8.63 4.94
C ALA A 119 -6.63 -7.87 5.80
N THR A 120 -7.28 -6.84 5.24
CA THR A 120 -8.37 -6.10 5.90
C THR A 120 -9.60 -6.98 6.11
N GLY A 121 -10.00 -7.77 5.10
CA GLY A 121 -11.10 -8.72 5.22
C GLY A 121 -10.83 -9.78 6.30
N ILE A 122 -9.61 -10.35 6.32
CA ILE A 122 -9.21 -11.33 7.34
C ILE A 122 -9.27 -10.74 8.75
N ARG A 123 -8.80 -9.49 8.94
CA ARG A 123 -8.90 -8.82 10.25
C ARG A 123 -10.35 -8.59 10.69
N HIS A 124 -11.24 -8.20 9.76
CA HIS A 124 -12.67 -8.06 10.07
C HIS A 124 -13.31 -9.38 10.49
N MET A 125 -13.03 -10.46 9.77
CA MET A 125 -13.52 -11.80 10.10
C MET A 125 -13.02 -12.25 11.48
N LEU A 126 -11.72 -12.08 11.75
CA LEU A 126 -11.13 -12.39 13.07
C LEU A 126 -11.80 -11.58 14.19
N ALA A 127 -12.04 -10.29 13.98
CA ALA A 127 -12.71 -9.43 14.96
C ALA A 127 -14.18 -9.82 15.17
N ALA A 128 -14.84 -10.35 14.14
CA ALA A 128 -16.21 -10.86 14.22
C ALA A 128 -16.29 -12.30 14.79
N GLY A 129 -15.16 -12.94 15.09
CA GLY A 129 -15.11 -14.33 15.55
C GLY A 129 -15.39 -15.36 14.45
N GLU A 130 -15.28 -14.97 13.19
CA GLU A 130 -15.47 -15.83 12.03
C GLU A 130 -14.21 -16.67 11.72
N ALA A 131 -14.41 -17.84 11.12
CA ALA A 131 -13.31 -18.74 10.77
C ALA A 131 -12.54 -18.24 9.53
N VAL A 132 -11.22 -18.18 9.63
CA VAL A 132 -10.33 -17.73 8.53
C VAL A 132 -9.43 -18.84 7.98
N SER A 133 -9.63 -20.10 8.40
CA SER A 133 -8.76 -21.24 8.04
C SER A 133 -8.65 -21.56 6.56
N GLN A 134 -9.62 -21.14 5.76
CA GLN A 134 -9.58 -21.28 4.30
C GLN A 134 -8.87 -20.11 3.60
N LEU A 135 -8.50 -19.06 4.33
CA LEU A 135 -7.96 -17.80 3.80
C LEU A 135 -6.51 -17.56 4.23
N VAL A 136 -6.00 -18.36 5.17
CA VAL A 136 -4.62 -18.29 5.67
C VAL A 136 -3.96 -19.67 5.57
N PRO A 137 -2.63 -19.73 5.38
CA PRO A 137 -1.90 -21.00 5.45
C PRO A 137 -2.10 -21.68 6.81
N GLU A 138 -2.16 -23.01 6.83
CA GLU A 138 -2.34 -23.82 8.05
C GLU A 138 -1.35 -23.46 9.18
N PRO A 139 -0.03 -23.24 8.93
CA PRO A 139 0.90 -22.84 9.98
C PRO A 139 0.58 -21.50 10.65
N CYS A 140 -0.22 -20.64 10.00
CA CYS A 140 -0.63 -19.36 10.59
C CYS A 140 -1.75 -19.53 11.63
N LEU A 141 -2.48 -20.65 11.62
CA LEU A 141 -3.63 -20.83 12.50
C LEU A 141 -3.23 -20.96 13.97
N GLU A 142 -2.20 -21.74 14.27
CA GLU A 142 -1.66 -21.88 15.62
C GLU A 142 -1.14 -20.52 16.13
N LEU A 143 -0.35 -19.82 15.30
CA LEU A 143 0.18 -18.50 15.63
C LEU A 143 -0.91 -17.46 15.90
N LEU A 144 -2.01 -17.50 15.13
CA LEU A 144 -3.15 -16.60 15.34
C LEU A 144 -3.90 -16.95 16.63
N ALA A 145 -4.10 -18.24 16.91
CA ALA A 145 -4.76 -18.69 18.13
C ALA A 145 -3.97 -18.30 19.39
N ASP A 146 -2.65 -18.50 19.37
CA ASP A 146 -1.76 -18.12 20.47
C ASP A 146 -1.78 -16.61 20.70
N ALA A 147 -1.64 -15.81 19.63
CA ALA A 147 -1.70 -14.36 19.72
C ALA A 147 -3.05 -13.86 20.27
N MET A 148 -4.17 -14.47 19.85
CA MET A 148 -5.50 -14.14 20.37
C MET A 148 -5.66 -14.52 21.84
N ALA A 149 -5.11 -15.67 22.27
CA ALA A 149 -5.12 -16.10 23.66
C ALA A 149 -4.29 -15.18 24.57
N GLU A 150 -3.19 -14.61 24.05
CA GLU A 150 -2.38 -13.58 24.71
C GLU A 150 -3.03 -12.18 24.70
N GLY A 151 -4.20 -12.03 24.08
CA GLY A 151 -4.93 -10.76 24.00
C GLY A 151 -4.39 -9.80 22.93
N LEU A 152 -3.51 -10.26 22.04
CA LEU A 152 -3.04 -9.51 20.86
C LEU A 152 -4.12 -9.54 19.78
N THR A 153 -5.17 -8.77 20.01
CA THR A 153 -6.33 -8.71 19.12
C THR A 153 -6.17 -7.62 18.05
N PRO A 154 -6.79 -7.76 16.85
CA PRO A 154 -6.84 -6.71 15.84
C PRO A 154 -7.77 -5.57 16.29
N ALA A 155 -7.38 -4.82 17.31
CA ALA A 155 -8.17 -3.73 17.87
C ALA A 155 -7.64 -2.37 17.39
N ASP A 156 -8.18 -1.87 16.28
CA ASP A 156 -8.01 -0.47 15.86
C ASP A 156 -8.53 0.50 16.94
N ASP A 157 -9.44 0.02 17.80
CA ASP A 157 -10.03 0.72 18.95
C ASP A 157 -9.02 1.18 19.99
N ILE A 158 -7.88 0.51 20.14
CA ILE A 158 -6.88 0.91 21.15
C ILE A 158 -6.31 2.27 20.78
N LEU A 159 -5.97 2.47 19.51
CA LEU A 159 -5.45 3.75 19.03
C LEU A 159 -6.52 4.85 19.13
N PHE A 160 -7.77 4.54 18.76
CA PHE A 160 -8.87 5.50 18.89
C PHE A 160 -9.10 5.91 20.35
N ARG A 161 -9.12 4.95 21.30
CA ARG A 161 -9.26 5.24 22.73
C ARG A 161 -8.09 6.04 23.28
N LEU A 162 -6.86 5.74 22.86
CA LEU A 162 -5.68 6.50 23.24
C LEU A 162 -5.72 7.94 22.70
N ILE A 163 -6.18 8.13 21.46
CA ILE A 163 -6.36 9.46 20.85
C ILE A 163 -7.44 10.25 21.60
N VAL A 164 -8.61 9.65 21.86
CA VAL A 164 -9.69 10.30 22.63
C VAL A 164 -9.20 10.69 24.03
N GLN A 165 -8.49 9.80 24.71
CA GLN A 165 -7.93 10.08 26.04
C GLN A 165 -6.88 11.19 26.00
N ALA A 166 -6.06 11.26 24.95
CA ALA A 166 -5.09 12.33 24.76
C ALA A 166 -5.77 13.68 24.49
N LEU A 167 -6.83 13.71 23.67
CA LEU A 167 -7.60 14.92 23.36
C LEU A 167 -8.34 15.46 24.60
N GLN A 168 -8.96 14.59 25.39
CA GLN A 168 -9.64 14.96 26.63
C GLN A 168 -8.69 15.55 27.68
N ARG A 169 -7.41 15.12 27.71
CA ARG A 169 -6.38 15.70 28.58
C ARG A 169 -5.95 17.10 28.16
N VAL A 170 -6.05 17.44 26.88
CA VAL A 170 -5.70 18.77 26.36
C VAL A 170 -6.79 19.80 26.69
N GLU A 171 -8.06 19.40 26.72
CA GLU A 171 -9.18 20.29 27.08
C GLU A 171 -9.26 20.66 28.57
N HIS A 172 -8.50 19.98 29.45
CA HIS A 172 -8.50 20.20 30.91
C HIS A 172 -7.26 20.95 31.42
N LEU A 173 -6.45 21.55 30.54
CA LEU A 173 -5.37 22.45 30.96
C LEU A 173 -5.97 23.83 31.31
N PRO A 174 -5.77 24.35 32.53
CA PRO A 174 -6.19 25.72 32.85
C PRO A 174 -5.38 26.70 32.00
N SER A 175 -6.10 27.65 31.39
CA SER A 175 -5.59 28.77 30.60
C SER A 175 -4.64 29.67 31.38
#